data_AF-A0A326U1S9-F1
#
_entry.id   AF-A0A326U1S9-F1
#
_cell.length_a   1.000
_cell.length_b   1.000
_cell.length_c   1.000
_cell.angle_alpha   90.00
_cell.angle_beta   90.00
_cell.angle_gamma   90.00
#
_symmetry.space_group_name_H-M   'P 1'
#
loop_
_entity.id
_entity.type
_entity.pdbx_description
1 polymer ?
#
loop_
_entity_poly.entity_id
_entity_poly.type
_entity_poly.pdbx_seq_one_letter_code
_entity_poly.pdbx_strand_id
1 'polypeptide(L)' 'MEEMKNQESGERYKDDTCNMCGGSGTVDDKGTICPDCKGTGVVMA' A
#
# COMPACT_ATOMS: atom_id res chain seq x y z
N MET A 1 -27.33 -25.10 8.51
CA MET A 1 -25.99 -24.75 9.04
C MET A 1 -25.55 -23.56 8.24
N GLU A 2 -26.14 -22.40 8.55
CA GLU A 2 -25.89 -21.18 7.79
C GLU A 2 -25.24 -20.15 8.71
N GLU A 3 -24.28 -19.46 8.10
CA GLU A 3 -23.78 -18.13 8.44
C GLU A 3 -23.08 -17.95 9.78
N MET A 4 -21.75 -17.87 9.74
CA MET A 4 -20.99 -16.85 10.48
C MET A 4 -19.62 -16.64 9.79
N LYS A 5 -19.59 -15.88 8.69
CA LYS A 5 -18.34 -15.21 8.27
C LYS A 5 -18.28 -13.84 8.95
N ASN A 6 -18.24 -13.86 10.28
CA ASN A 6 -17.84 -12.71 11.06
C ASN A 6 -16.31 -12.64 10.95
N GLN A 7 -15.84 -11.86 9.97
CA GLN A 7 -14.44 -11.45 9.92
C GLN A 7 -14.42 -9.94 9.96
N GLU A 8 -14.68 -9.45 11.17
CA GLU A 8 -14.25 -8.16 11.71
C GLU A 8 -12.72 -8.10 11.62
N SER A 9 -12.20 -7.88 10.42
CA SER A 9 -10.80 -7.54 10.24
C SER A 9 -10.71 -6.04 10.40
N GLY A 10 -10.10 -5.64 11.53
CA GLY A 10 -9.98 -4.27 11.99
C GLY A 10 -9.53 -3.31 10.92
N GLU A 11 -9.70 -2.02 11.21
CA GLU A 11 -9.22 -0.89 10.42
C GLU A 11 -7.75 -1.10 10.04
N ARG A 12 -7.56 -1.84 8.96
CA ARG A 12 -6.30 -2.10 8.30
C ARG A 12 -6.01 -0.72 7.75
N TYR A 13 -5.16 0.03 8.47
CA TYR A 13 -4.56 1.27 7.98
C TYR A 13 -4.39 1.09 6.49
N LYS A 14 -5.28 1.74 5.73
CA LYS A 14 -5.52 1.34 4.35
C LYS A 14 -4.28 1.86 3.64
N ASP A 15 -3.32 0.98 3.44
CA ASP A 15 -2.12 1.28 2.72
C ASP A 15 -2.57 1.56 1.28
N ASP A 16 -2.67 2.85 0.97
CA ASP A 16 -3.02 3.28 -0.37
C ASP A 16 -1.77 3.15 -1.23
N THR A 17 -1.96 2.61 -2.43
CA THR A 17 -0.86 2.47 -3.38
C THR A 17 -0.29 3.85 -3.66
N CYS A 18 1.04 3.99 -3.57
CA CYS A 18 1.69 5.26 -3.80
C CYS A 18 1.45 5.73 -5.24
N ASN A 19 0.71 6.83 -5.40
CA ASN A 19 0.37 7.36 -6.73
C ASN A 19 1.59 7.84 -7.51
N MET A 20 2.65 8.27 -6.83
CA MET A 20 3.88 8.78 -7.48
C MET A 20 4.67 7.68 -8.19
N CYS A 21 4.80 6.50 -7.59
CA CYS A 21 5.52 5.37 -8.18
C CYS A 21 4.62 4.21 -8.62
N GLY A 22 3.30 4.35 -8.50
CA GLY A 22 2.33 3.32 -8.86
C GLY A 22 2.49 2.00 -8.09
N GLY A 23 3.10 2.03 -6.90
CA GLY A 23 3.37 0.82 -6.12
C GLY A 23 4.79 0.25 -6.24
N SER A 24 5.61 0.75 -7.17
CA SER A 24 6.93 0.16 -7.44
C SER A 24 7.97 0.48 -6.36
N GLY A 25 7.77 1.52 -5.56
CA GLY A 25 8.75 2.01 -4.59
C GLY A 25 9.90 2.82 -5.20
N THR A 26 10.03 2.85 -6.53
CA THR A 26 11.04 3.62 -7.26
C THR A 26 10.42 4.50 -8.34
N VAL A 27 11.09 5.61 -8.70
CA VAL A 27 10.59 6.58 -9.70
C VAL A 27 11.27 6.47 -11.07
N ASP A 28 12.31 5.64 -11.19
CA ASP A 28 13.01 5.38 -12.45
C ASP A 28 13.63 3.97 -12.51
N ASP A 29 14.05 3.56 -13.71
CA ASP A 29 14.71 2.28 -13.98
C ASP A 29 16.10 2.14 -13.36
N LYS A 30 16.70 3.23 -12.85
CA LYS A 30 17.96 3.18 -12.09
C LYS A 30 17.72 2.81 -10.62
N GLY A 31 16.46 2.70 -10.20
CA GLY A 31 16.08 2.34 -8.84
C GLY A 31 16.09 3.52 -7.88
N THR A 32 15.95 4.77 -8.35
CA THR A 32 15.84 5.90 -7.44
C THR A 32 14.61 5.73 -6.55
N ILE A 33 14.84 5.75 -5.23
CA ILE A 33 13.80 5.55 -4.22
C ILE A 33 12.73 6.64 -4.36
N CYS A 34 11.47 6.21 -4.40
CA CYS A 34 10.35 7.13 -4.44
C CYS A 34 10.30 7.95 -3.15
N PRO A 35 10.35 9.29 -3.21
CA PRO A 35 10.40 10.14 -2.02
C PRO A 35 9.07 10.15 -1.24
N ASP A 36 7.94 9.92 -1.93
CA ASP A 36 6.59 9.93 -1.33
C ASP A 36 6.38 8.73 -0.39
N CYS A 37 6.64 7.52 -0.90
CA CYS A 37 6.48 6.30 -0.12
C CYS A 37 7.80 5.82 0.51
N LYS A 38 8.90 6.55 0.32
CA LYS A 38 10.23 6.20 0.85
C LYS A 38 10.66 4.76 0.51
N GLY A 39 10.26 4.26 -0.66
CA GLY A 39 10.62 2.93 -1.14
C GLY A 39 9.65 1.80 -0.77
N THR A 40 8.58 2.08 -0.02
CA THR A 40 7.63 1.03 0.39
C THR A 40 6.61 0.66 -0.69
N GLY A 41 6.41 1.53 -1.69
CA GLY A 41 5.35 1.38 -2.69
C GLY A 41 3.96 1.78 -2.20
N VAL A 42 3.79 2.04 -0.91
CA VAL A 42 2.50 2.38 -0.30
C VAL A 42 2.62 3.60 0.59
N VAL A 43 1.59 4.44 0.60
CA VAL A 43 1.48 5.56 1.53
C VAL A 43 0.45 5.18 2.59
N MET A 44 0.77 5.45 3.86
CA MET A 44 -0.20 5.34 4.93
C MET A 44 -1.11 6.57 4.84
N ALA A 45 -2.37 6.35 4.50
CA ALA A 45 -3.40 7.38 4.54
C ALA A 45 -3.84 7.68 5.99
#